data_AF-R9J3Q1-F1
#
_entry.id   AF-R9J3Q1-F1
#
_cell.length_a   1.000
_cell.length_b   1.000
_cell.length_c   1.000
_cell.angle_alpha   90.00
_cell.angle_beta   90.00
_cell.angle_gamma   90.00
#
_symmetry.space_group_name_H-M   'P 1'
#
loop_
_entity.id
_entity.type
_entity.pdbx_description
1 polymer ?
#
loop_
_entity_poly.entity_id
_entity_poly.type
_entity_poly.pdbx_seq_one_letter_code
_entity_poly.pdbx_strand_id
1 'polypeptide(L)'
;MNEGIEWHDLRITIPYVMGQLSERKVLAIVKSLKNNQFENAKPLMSDYHTAVISLVDGEKNLFIEAQQITFASHLKKVFDVKSLQLQFLSILDALLIDDENQYLINIEGTSDTEDSHGESKRLFEENYTHLDDEIYGVGYRFLVKGERVFGEFKVEPLVSGKNKYYYQWILNRSERGTIEDMLHDVQDEMEKERSGCYSVIRR
;
A
#
# COMPACT_ATOMS: atom_id res chain seq x y z
N MET A 1 -17.78 2.49 -17.28
CA MET A 1 -17.32 3.80 -16.77
C MET A 1 -16.03 3.52 -16.03
N ASN A 2 -14.95 4.24 -16.29
CA ASN A 2 -13.74 4.12 -15.46
C ASN A 2 -14.09 4.70 -14.09
N GLU A 3 -14.11 3.87 -13.05
CA GLU A 3 -14.26 4.35 -11.69
C GLU A 3 -13.10 5.32 -11.43
N GLY A 4 -13.41 6.54 -11.01
CA GLY A 4 -12.43 7.57 -10.69
C GLY A 4 -11.72 7.26 -9.38
N ILE A 5 -11.06 6.10 -9.28
CA ILE A 5 -10.34 5.68 -8.09
C ILE A 5 -9.15 6.62 -7.88
N GLU A 6 -9.18 7.33 -6.76
CA GLU A 6 -8.09 8.11 -6.24
C GLU A 6 -7.30 7.23 -5.27
N TRP A 7 -6.05 6.92 -5.62
CA TRP A 7 -5.13 6.16 -4.77
C TRP A 7 -4.45 7.12 -3.80
N HIS A 8 -4.51 6.80 -2.51
CA HIS A 8 -4.10 7.71 -1.43
C HIS A 8 -2.87 7.24 -0.69
N ASP A 9 -2.68 5.92 -0.58
CA ASP A 9 -1.68 5.35 0.32
C ASP A 9 -0.95 4.20 -0.36
N LEU A 10 0.37 4.19 -0.21
CA LEU A 10 1.25 3.11 -0.62
C LEU A 10 2.11 2.68 0.56
N ARG A 11 2.18 1.37 0.80
CA ARG A 11 3.10 0.75 1.74
C ARG A 11 3.90 -0.31 1.02
N ILE A 12 5.22 -0.19 1.09
CA ILE A 12 6.17 -1.18 0.54
C ILE A 12 6.87 -1.81 1.75
N THR A 13 6.67 -3.11 1.93
CA THR A 13 7.22 -3.87 3.05
C THR A 13 8.21 -4.90 2.55
N ILE A 14 9.37 -4.96 3.19
CA ILE A 14 10.34 -6.05 3.01
C ILE A 14 10.35 -6.88 4.29
N PRO A 15 10.07 -8.19 4.21
CA PRO A 15 10.40 -9.12 5.28
C PRO A 15 11.93 -9.18 5.43
N TYR A 16 12.45 -8.58 6.50
CA TYR A 16 13.87 -8.47 6.75
C TYR A 16 14.15 -8.49 8.24
N VAL A 17 15.03 -9.40 8.69
CA VAL A 17 15.40 -9.47 10.10
C VAL A 17 16.42 -8.38 10.39
N MET A 18 15.93 -7.28 10.96
CA MET A 18 16.79 -6.22 11.44
C MET A 18 17.32 -6.59 12.84
N GLY A 19 18.64 -6.55 13.00
CA GLY A 19 19.26 -6.68 14.31
C GLY A 19 18.91 -5.49 15.23
N GLN A 20 19.61 -5.39 16.35
CA GLN A 20 19.38 -4.30 17.32
C GLN A 20 19.59 -2.92 16.68
N LEU A 21 18.67 -2.01 16.93
CA LEU A 21 18.68 -0.62 16.49
C LEU A 21 19.16 0.27 17.63
N SER A 22 20.48 0.32 17.84
CA SER A 22 21.03 1.31 18.77
C SER A 22 20.77 2.73 18.26
N GLU A 23 20.68 3.69 19.17
CA GLU A 23 20.52 5.12 18.84
C GLU A 23 21.56 5.58 17.79
N ARG A 24 22.81 5.11 17.93
CA ARG A 24 23.88 5.37 16.96
C ARG A 24 23.56 4.86 15.55
N LYS A 25 22.95 3.68 15.42
CA LYS A 25 22.54 3.15 14.11
C LYS A 25 21.39 3.96 13.53
N VAL A 26 20.38 4.30 14.32
CA VAL A 26 19.26 5.13 13.87
C VAL A 26 19.76 6.49 13.37
N LEU A 27 20.66 7.14 14.11
CA LEU A 27 21.28 8.40 13.68
C LEU A 27 22.10 8.27 12.40
N ALA A 28 22.80 7.14 12.20
CA ALA A 28 23.52 6.87 10.96
C ALA A 28 22.57 6.69 9.76
N ILE A 29 21.47 5.94 9.94
CA ILE A 29 20.42 5.77 8.94
C ILE A 29 19.82 7.13 8.57
N VAL A 30 19.42 7.92 9.57
CA VAL A 30 18.87 9.28 9.35
C VAL A 30 19.87 10.16 8.61
N LYS A 31 21.15 10.14 8.99
CA LYS A 31 22.19 10.89 8.28
C LYS A 31 22.32 10.46 6.82
N SER A 32 22.28 9.16 6.53
CA SER A 32 22.33 8.63 5.17
C SER A 32 21.11 9.07 4.36
N LEU A 33 19.90 8.97 4.93
CA LEU A 33 18.66 9.40 4.31
C LEU A 33 18.68 10.90 3.95
N LYS A 34 19.22 11.74 4.85
CA LYS A 34 19.38 13.18 4.62
C LYS A 34 20.36 13.53 3.51
N ASN A 35 21.45 12.77 3.40
CA ASN A 35 22.46 12.99 2.36
C ASN A 35 22.00 12.53 0.96
N ASN A 36 20.93 11.72 0.90
CA ASN A 36 20.36 11.20 -0.33
C ASN A 36 19.15 12.05 -0.76
N GLN A 37 17.93 11.62 -0.41
CA GLN A 37 16.68 12.26 -0.89
C GLN A 37 15.80 12.87 0.20
N PHE A 38 16.06 12.59 1.47
CA PHE A 38 15.17 12.96 2.58
C PHE A 38 15.85 13.95 3.53
N GLU A 39 16.13 15.16 3.06
CA GLU A 39 16.83 16.22 3.82
C GLU A 39 16.22 16.48 5.21
N ASN A 40 14.89 16.33 5.32
CA ASN A 40 14.11 16.55 6.53
C ASN A 40 13.91 15.28 7.38
N ALA A 41 14.59 14.18 7.07
CA ALA A 41 14.42 12.92 7.79
C ALA A 41 14.70 13.11 9.30
N LYS A 42 13.80 12.62 10.16
CA LYS A 42 13.97 12.72 11.61
C LYS A 42 13.35 11.52 12.32
N PRO A 43 14.00 10.98 13.36
CA PRO A 43 13.38 9.94 14.17
C PRO A 43 12.17 10.54 14.91
N LEU A 44 11.03 9.84 14.85
CA LEU A 44 9.86 10.12 15.67
C LEU A 44 9.84 9.26 16.92
N MET A 45 10.29 8.00 16.78
CA MET A 45 10.38 7.01 17.84
C MET A 45 11.54 6.07 17.55
N SER A 46 12.23 5.63 18.59
CA SER A 46 13.17 4.52 18.49
C SER A 46 13.28 3.81 19.82
N ASP A 47 13.19 2.49 19.77
CA ASP A 47 13.59 1.58 20.84
C ASP A 47 14.64 0.59 20.32
N TYR A 48 14.92 -0.47 21.08
CA TYR A 48 15.97 -1.42 20.77
C TYR A 48 15.76 -2.24 19.49
N HIS A 49 14.50 -2.39 19.04
CA HIS A 49 14.10 -3.22 17.89
C HIS A 49 13.19 -2.52 16.91
N THR A 50 12.69 -1.34 17.25
CA THR A 50 11.72 -0.59 16.47
C THR A 50 12.22 0.83 16.26
N ALA A 51 12.08 1.35 15.06
CA ALA A 51 12.27 2.78 14.79
C ALA A 51 11.21 3.28 13.81
N VAL A 52 10.77 4.51 14.04
CA VAL A 52 9.91 5.25 13.12
C VAL A 52 10.63 6.53 12.75
N ILE A 53 10.85 6.72 11.46
CA ILE A 53 11.54 7.88 10.91
C ILE A 53 10.56 8.60 9.98
N SER A 54 10.24 9.85 10.30
CA SER A 54 9.53 10.74 9.38
C SER A 54 10.51 11.17 8.31
N LEU A 55 10.17 10.95 7.05
CA LEU A 55 11.00 11.30 5.89
C LEU A 55 10.61 12.66 5.30
N VAL A 56 9.31 12.95 5.25
CA VAL A 56 8.74 14.22 4.76
C VAL A 56 7.62 14.63 5.71
N ASP A 57 7.95 15.21 6.86
CA ASP A 57 7.01 15.74 7.87
C ASP A 57 5.67 14.98 8.02
N GLY A 58 5.75 13.65 8.20
CA GLY A 58 4.59 12.77 8.36
C GLY A 58 3.91 12.28 7.08
N GLU A 59 4.16 12.90 5.92
CA GLU A 59 3.64 12.47 4.60
C GLU A 59 4.26 11.15 4.12
N LYS A 60 5.51 10.92 4.51
CA LYS A 60 6.28 9.72 4.20
C LYS A 60 7.01 9.27 5.44
N ASN A 61 6.94 7.98 5.74
CA ASN A 61 7.50 7.41 6.94
C ASN A 61 8.22 6.10 6.63
N LEU A 62 9.31 5.85 7.34
CA LEU A 62 10.01 4.58 7.37
C LEU A 62 9.81 3.95 8.74
N PHE A 63 9.22 2.76 8.75
CA PHE A 63 9.06 1.92 9.92
C PHE A 63 10.06 0.78 9.82
N ILE A 64 10.89 0.63 10.85
CA ILE A 64 11.85 -0.46 10.95
C ILE A 64 11.43 -1.26 12.18
N GLU A 65 11.09 -2.51 11.99
CA GLU A 65 10.71 -3.45 13.04
C GLU A 65 11.66 -4.65 13.00
N ALA A 66 11.60 -5.52 14.03
CA ALA A 66 12.53 -6.64 14.17
C ALA A 66 12.55 -7.60 12.96
N GLN A 67 11.44 -7.71 12.21
CA GLN A 67 11.27 -8.68 11.13
C GLN A 67 10.87 -8.04 9.80
N GLN A 68 10.72 -6.72 9.75
CA GLN A 68 10.29 -6.04 8.54
C GLN A 68 10.69 -4.58 8.50
N ILE A 69 10.75 -4.06 7.28
CA ILE A 69 10.96 -2.64 6.99
C ILE A 69 9.80 -2.21 6.11
N THR A 70 9.09 -1.17 6.53
CA THR A 70 7.95 -0.63 5.78
C THR A 70 8.20 0.83 5.43
N PHE A 71 8.18 1.14 4.14
CA PHE A 71 8.04 2.50 3.65
C PHE A 71 6.57 2.80 3.42
N ALA A 72 6.03 3.81 4.11
CA ALA A 72 4.68 4.31 3.89
C ALA A 72 4.73 5.68 3.23
N SER A 73 3.94 5.87 2.17
CA SER A 73 3.84 7.12 1.43
C SER A 73 2.38 7.46 1.14
N HIS A 74 1.98 8.66 1.52
CA HIS A 74 0.76 9.27 1.01
C HIS A 74 0.96 9.69 -0.46
N LEU A 75 0.14 9.16 -1.36
CA LEU A 75 0.19 9.42 -2.80
C LEU A 75 -0.60 10.69 -3.11
N LYS A 76 0.11 11.80 -3.37
CA LYS A 76 -0.53 13.03 -3.85
C LYS A 76 -0.83 12.91 -5.35
N LYS A 77 -2.03 12.39 -5.67
CA LYS A 77 -2.71 12.38 -6.98
C LYS A 77 -2.08 11.56 -8.13
N VAL A 78 -0.78 11.25 -8.11
CA VAL A 78 -0.12 10.47 -9.18
C VAL A 78 0.80 9.40 -8.59
N PHE A 79 0.62 8.16 -9.05
CA PHE A 79 1.54 7.06 -8.80
C PHE A 79 2.69 7.14 -9.81
N ASP A 80 3.78 7.79 -9.41
CA ASP A 80 5.00 7.89 -10.23
C ASP A 80 6.00 6.81 -9.80
N VAL A 81 6.03 5.72 -10.57
CA VAL A 81 6.92 4.57 -10.34
C VAL A 81 8.37 5.00 -10.19
N LYS A 82 8.87 5.91 -11.03
CA LYS A 82 10.29 6.31 -11.01
C LYS A 82 10.64 7.06 -9.73
N SER A 83 9.77 8.00 -9.32
CA SER A 83 9.96 8.75 -8.08
C SER A 83 9.89 7.84 -6.85
N LEU A 84 8.93 6.91 -6.83
CA LEU A 84 8.79 5.94 -5.74
C LEU A 84 9.97 4.97 -5.66
N GLN A 85 10.43 4.45 -6.81
CA GLN A 85 11.61 3.59 -6.90
C GLN A 85 12.84 4.29 -6.33
N LEU A 86 13.15 5.52 -6.78
CA LEU A 86 14.32 6.26 -6.31
C LEU A 86 14.29 6.55 -4.80
N GLN A 87 13.10 6.87 -4.27
CA GLN A 87 12.91 7.10 -2.84
C GLN A 87 13.12 5.84 -2.03
N PHE A 88 12.60 4.70 -2.52
CA PHE A 88 12.74 3.44 -1.83
C PHE A 88 14.16 2.87 -1.92
N LEU A 89 14.84 2.99 -3.06
CA LEU A 89 16.27 2.67 -3.18
C LEU A 89 17.12 3.48 -2.20
N SER A 90 16.79 4.76 -1.98
CA SER A 90 17.47 5.59 -0.98
C SER A 90 17.31 5.04 0.46
N ILE A 91 16.20 4.37 0.74
CA ILE A 91 15.96 3.67 2.02
C ILE A 91 16.81 2.41 2.09
N LEU A 92 16.83 1.59 1.04
CA LEU A 92 17.65 0.37 0.98
C LEU A 92 19.13 0.69 1.15
N ASP A 93 19.64 1.72 0.46
CA ASP A 93 21.02 2.20 0.59
C ASP A 93 21.33 2.65 2.02
N ALA A 94 20.42 3.40 2.66
CA ALA A 94 20.61 3.84 4.04
C ALA A 94 20.63 2.69 5.06
N LEU A 95 20.02 1.55 4.71
CA LEU A 95 19.95 0.34 5.53
C LEU A 95 20.98 -0.72 5.12
N LEU A 96 21.75 -0.48 4.05
CA LEU A 96 22.70 -1.43 3.44
C LEU A 96 22.03 -2.76 3.06
N ILE A 97 20.86 -2.66 2.41
CA ILE A 97 20.07 -3.79 1.95
C ILE A 97 20.11 -3.82 0.42
N ASP A 98 20.33 -4.99 -0.18
CA ASP A 98 20.28 -5.17 -1.64
C ASP A 98 18.85 -4.94 -2.17
N ASP A 99 18.69 -4.55 -3.44
CA ASP A 99 17.35 -4.35 -4.03
C ASP A 99 16.64 -5.67 -4.41
N GLU A 100 17.36 -6.78 -4.47
CA GLU A 100 16.76 -8.07 -4.84
C GLU A 100 16.13 -8.78 -3.63
N ASN A 101 14.86 -8.48 -3.35
CA ASN A 101 14.13 -9.00 -2.20
C ASN A 101 12.73 -9.52 -2.54
N GLN A 102 12.10 -10.14 -1.54
CA GLN A 102 10.66 -10.31 -1.52
C GLN A 102 10.01 -9.02 -1.04
N TYR A 103 9.01 -8.56 -1.78
CA TYR A 103 8.28 -7.33 -1.48
C TYR A 103 6.80 -7.63 -1.28
N LEU A 104 6.23 -6.99 -0.26
CA LEU A 104 4.79 -6.89 -0.09
C LEU A 104 4.41 -5.43 -0.32
N ILE A 105 3.52 -5.20 -1.29
CA ILE A 105 2.94 -3.89 -1.54
C ILE A 105 1.49 -3.89 -1.11
N ASN A 106 1.13 -2.90 -0.29
CA ASN A 106 -0.26 -2.57 0.01
C ASN A 106 -0.54 -1.17 -0.56
N ILE A 107 -1.51 -1.06 -1.45
CA ILE A 107 -1.97 0.22 -2.00
C ILE A 107 -3.47 0.39 -1.76
N GLU A 108 -3.84 1.57 -1.30
CA GLU A 108 -5.20 1.87 -0.85
C GLU A 108 -5.72 3.12 -1.56
N GLY A 109 -7.02 3.11 -1.85
CA GLY A 109 -7.67 4.17 -2.60
C GLY A 109 -9.15 4.27 -2.30
N THR A 110 -9.79 5.31 -2.82
CA THR A 110 -11.24 5.48 -2.76
C THR A 110 -11.82 5.92 -4.08
N SER A 111 -13.07 5.57 -4.34
CA SER A 111 -13.88 6.20 -5.39
C SER A 111 -15.11 6.84 -4.78
N ASP A 112 -15.57 7.93 -5.39
CA ASP A 112 -16.84 8.55 -4.99
C ASP A 112 -18.04 7.74 -5.51
N THR A 113 -19.14 7.78 -4.75
CA THR A 113 -20.47 7.28 -5.12
C THR A 113 -21.53 8.07 -4.34
N GLU A 114 -22.80 7.94 -4.70
CA GLU A 114 -23.89 8.53 -3.92
C GLU A 114 -24.15 7.75 -2.62
N ASP A 115 -24.09 6.41 -2.68
CA ASP A 115 -24.35 5.51 -1.54
C ASP A 115 -23.72 4.12 -1.73
N SER A 116 -22.48 3.92 -1.30
CA SER A 116 -21.77 2.63 -1.35
C SER A 116 -22.40 1.58 -0.43
N HIS A 117 -23.02 2.02 0.66
CA HIS A 117 -23.64 1.16 1.66
C HIS A 117 -24.88 0.50 1.02
N GLY A 118 -25.83 1.32 0.56
CA GLY A 118 -27.04 0.85 -0.10
C GLY A 118 -26.80 0.12 -1.42
N GLU A 119 -25.89 0.64 -2.27
CA GLU A 119 -25.59 0.03 -3.56
C GLU A 119 -24.99 -1.37 -3.39
N SER A 120 -24.02 -1.54 -2.49
CA SER A 120 -23.37 -2.84 -2.26
C SER A 120 -24.32 -3.87 -1.65
N LYS A 121 -25.18 -3.46 -0.70
CA LYS A 121 -26.21 -4.32 -0.11
C LYS A 121 -27.18 -4.79 -1.20
N ARG A 122 -27.75 -3.84 -1.97
CA ARG A 122 -28.72 -4.15 -3.04
C ARG A 122 -28.13 -5.14 -4.04
N LEU A 123 -26.90 -4.89 -4.50
CA LEU A 123 -26.23 -5.77 -5.45
C LEU A 123 -26.03 -7.19 -4.89
N PHE A 124 -25.68 -7.32 -3.61
CA PHE A 124 -25.56 -8.62 -2.97
C PHE A 124 -26.91 -9.35 -2.91
N GLU A 125 -27.97 -8.66 -2.46
CA GLU A 125 -29.31 -9.24 -2.32
C GLU A 125 -29.92 -9.63 -3.68
N GLU A 126 -29.63 -8.89 -4.76
CA GLU A 126 -30.03 -9.22 -6.12
C GLU A 126 -29.40 -10.53 -6.63
N ASN A 127 -28.18 -10.87 -6.18
CA ASN A 127 -27.41 -11.99 -6.69
C ASN A 127 -27.37 -13.22 -5.77
N TYR A 128 -27.64 -13.06 -4.47
CA TYR A 128 -27.41 -14.11 -3.47
C TYR A 128 -28.61 -14.32 -2.53
N THR A 129 -28.71 -13.54 -1.45
CA THR A 129 -29.76 -13.68 -0.44
C THR A 129 -30.06 -12.35 0.22
N HIS A 130 -31.29 -12.21 0.72
CA HIS A 130 -31.63 -11.09 1.60
C HIS A 130 -30.77 -11.08 2.86
N LEU A 131 -30.41 -9.87 3.26
CA LEU A 131 -29.64 -9.58 4.46
C LEU A 131 -30.54 -8.95 5.52
N ASP A 132 -30.19 -9.13 6.78
CA ASP A 132 -30.87 -8.47 7.90
C ASP A 132 -30.82 -6.93 7.75
N ASP A 133 -31.78 -6.23 8.33
CA ASP A 133 -31.86 -4.77 8.38
C ASP A 133 -30.69 -4.15 9.17
N GLU A 134 -30.03 -4.91 10.05
CA GLU A 134 -28.81 -4.47 10.74
C GLU A 134 -27.57 -4.40 9.82
N ILE A 135 -27.57 -5.11 8.69
CA ILE A 135 -26.46 -5.07 7.71
C ILE A 135 -26.71 -3.91 6.74
N TYR A 136 -25.82 -2.92 6.77
CA TYR A 136 -25.95 -1.68 5.99
C TYR A 136 -25.08 -1.65 4.72
N GLY A 137 -24.19 -2.63 4.50
CA GLY A 137 -23.37 -2.72 3.30
C GLY A 137 -22.55 -4.01 3.25
N VAL A 138 -22.06 -4.35 2.06
CA VAL A 138 -21.29 -5.60 1.83
C VAL A 138 -19.99 -5.29 1.11
N GLY A 139 -18.88 -5.78 1.67
CA GLY A 139 -17.57 -5.76 1.03
C GLY A 139 -17.28 -7.04 0.27
N TYR A 140 -16.41 -6.94 -0.73
CA TYR A 140 -15.96 -8.05 -1.55
C TYR A 140 -14.46 -8.22 -1.42
N ARG A 141 -14.01 -9.47 -1.28
CA ARG A 141 -12.59 -9.85 -1.24
C ARG A 141 -12.31 -10.87 -2.32
N PHE A 142 -11.29 -10.60 -3.12
CA PHE A 142 -10.83 -11.46 -4.21
C PHE A 142 -9.42 -11.93 -3.90
N LEU A 143 -9.18 -13.22 -4.07
CA LEU A 143 -7.83 -13.78 -4.05
C LEU A 143 -7.30 -13.75 -5.48
N VAL A 144 -6.14 -13.12 -5.65
CA VAL A 144 -5.54 -12.90 -6.96
C VAL A 144 -4.25 -13.72 -7.05
N LYS A 145 -4.09 -14.43 -8.15
CA LYS A 145 -2.87 -15.20 -8.46
C LYS A 145 -2.47 -14.93 -9.90
N GLY A 146 -1.43 -14.13 -10.07
CA GLY A 146 -0.73 -13.93 -11.33
C GLY A 146 0.45 -14.91 -11.48
N GLU A 147 1.24 -14.72 -12.54
CA GLU A 147 2.43 -15.54 -12.77
C GLU A 147 3.52 -15.30 -11.72
N ARG A 148 3.70 -14.05 -11.29
CA ARG A 148 4.79 -13.62 -10.38
C ARG A 148 4.32 -13.06 -9.05
N VAL A 149 3.03 -12.72 -8.96
CA VAL A 149 2.42 -12.10 -7.79
C VAL A 149 1.21 -12.90 -7.33
N PHE A 150 0.99 -12.93 -6.03
CA PHE A 150 -0.23 -13.42 -5.42
C PHE A 150 -0.66 -12.43 -4.35
N GLY A 151 -1.95 -12.38 -4.08
CA GLY A 151 -2.44 -11.34 -3.19
C GLY A 151 -3.94 -11.36 -3.03
N GLU A 152 -4.43 -10.22 -2.56
CA GLU A 152 -5.83 -9.96 -2.41
C GLU A 152 -6.20 -8.56 -2.88
N PHE A 153 -7.40 -8.47 -3.43
CA PHE A 153 -8.06 -7.22 -3.75
C PHE A 153 -9.34 -7.12 -2.95
N LYS A 154 -9.62 -5.94 -2.39
CA LYS A 154 -10.83 -5.65 -1.64
C LYS A 154 -11.53 -4.43 -2.19
N VAL A 155 -12.86 -4.51 -2.22
CA VAL A 155 -13.75 -3.38 -2.48
C VAL A 155 -14.79 -3.36 -1.38
N GLU A 156 -14.83 -2.29 -0.60
CA GLU A 156 -15.65 -2.21 0.59
C GLU A 156 -16.38 -0.86 0.67
N PRO A 157 -17.61 -0.80 1.19
CA PRO A 157 -18.22 0.46 1.56
C PRO A 157 -17.38 1.15 2.62
N LEU A 158 -17.01 2.42 2.41
CA LEU A 158 -16.18 3.12 3.39
C LEU A 158 -16.99 3.35 4.68
N VAL A 159 -16.50 2.83 5.80
CA VAL A 159 -17.22 2.89 7.09
C VAL A 159 -17.44 4.33 7.55
N SER A 160 -16.48 5.21 7.33
CA SER A 160 -16.55 6.61 7.73
C SER A 160 -17.40 7.50 6.80
N GLY A 161 -17.83 6.98 5.65
CA GLY A 161 -18.58 7.78 4.66
C GLY A 161 -19.28 6.93 3.61
N LYS A 162 -20.61 6.95 3.61
CA LYS A 162 -21.44 6.24 2.63
C LYS A 162 -21.26 6.70 1.18
N ASN A 163 -20.66 7.87 0.95
CA ASN A 163 -20.45 8.42 -0.38
C ASN A 163 -19.15 7.92 -1.04
N LYS A 164 -18.51 6.90 -0.47
CA LYS A 164 -17.25 6.37 -0.99
C LYS A 164 -17.16 4.86 -0.92
N TYR A 165 -16.52 4.27 -1.92
CA TYR A 165 -15.95 2.94 -1.82
C TYR A 165 -14.48 3.03 -1.42
N TYR A 166 -14.04 2.08 -0.63
CA TYR A 166 -12.65 1.82 -0.28
C TYR A 166 -12.11 0.68 -1.13
N TYR A 167 -10.90 0.85 -1.64
CA TYR A 167 -10.19 -0.12 -2.47
C TYR A 167 -8.86 -0.43 -1.80
N GLN A 168 -8.51 -1.70 -1.73
CA GLN A 168 -7.21 -2.14 -1.22
C GLN A 168 -6.67 -3.27 -2.07
N TRP A 169 -5.42 -3.11 -2.51
CA TRP A 169 -4.61 -4.16 -3.10
C TRP A 169 -3.48 -4.54 -2.17
N ILE A 170 -3.39 -5.81 -1.81
CA ILE A 170 -2.22 -6.38 -1.13
C ILE A 170 -1.60 -7.39 -2.06
N LEU A 171 -0.43 -7.07 -2.60
CA LEU A 171 0.30 -7.87 -3.57
C LEU A 171 1.63 -8.33 -2.96
N ASN A 172 1.91 -9.61 -3.11
CA ASN A 172 3.15 -10.24 -2.67
C ASN A 172 3.81 -10.95 -3.84
N ARG A 173 5.11 -10.77 -4.00
CA ARG A 173 5.89 -11.50 -5.00
C ARG A 173 6.33 -12.84 -4.43
N SER A 174 6.06 -13.93 -5.15
CA SER A 174 6.46 -15.27 -4.70
C SER A 174 7.97 -15.48 -4.72
N GLU A 175 8.67 -14.77 -5.61
CA GLU A 175 10.10 -14.85 -5.81
C GLU A 175 10.77 -13.51 -5.52
N ARG A 176 12.09 -13.53 -5.29
CA ARG A 176 12.86 -12.29 -5.18
C ARG A 176 12.87 -11.56 -6.52
N GLY A 177 12.93 -10.24 -6.46
CA GLY A 177 13.22 -9.40 -7.61
C GLY A 177 13.44 -7.96 -7.17
N THR A 178 13.48 -7.03 -8.11
CA THR A 178 13.74 -5.60 -7.82
C THR A 178 12.47 -4.89 -7.37
N ILE A 179 12.62 -3.75 -6.70
CA ILE A 179 11.46 -2.91 -6.39
C ILE A 179 10.82 -2.32 -7.66
N GLU A 180 11.61 -2.08 -8.70
CA GLU A 180 11.13 -1.56 -9.99
C GLU A 180 10.09 -2.48 -10.62
N ASP A 181 10.44 -3.76 -10.77
CA ASP A 181 9.53 -4.79 -11.28
C ASP A 181 8.21 -4.80 -10.48
N MET A 182 8.32 -4.75 -9.15
CA MET A 182 7.15 -4.84 -8.27
C MET A 182 6.25 -3.60 -8.40
N LEU A 183 6.83 -2.40 -8.54
CA LEU A 183 6.05 -1.18 -8.75
C LEU A 183 5.37 -1.17 -10.12
N HIS A 184 5.98 -1.77 -11.14
CA HIS A 184 5.35 -1.96 -12.44
C HIS A 184 4.21 -2.99 -12.38
N ASP A 185 4.39 -4.14 -11.72
CA ASP A 185 3.32 -5.12 -11.52
C ASP A 185 2.11 -4.48 -10.81
N VAL A 186 2.36 -3.64 -9.79
CA VAL A 186 1.30 -2.87 -9.09
C VAL A 186 0.61 -1.87 -10.02
N GLN A 187 1.39 -1.12 -10.81
CA GLN A 187 0.83 -0.17 -11.76
C GLN A 187 -0.10 -0.88 -12.77
N ASP A 188 0.33 -2.02 -13.30
CA ASP A 188 -0.46 -2.82 -14.25
C ASP A 188 -1.78 -3.30 -13.63
N GLU A 189 -1.77 -3.77 -12.38
CA GLU A 189 -3.01 -4.15 -11.68
C GLU A 189 -3.92 -2.94 -11.41
N MET A 190 -3.36 -1.78 -11.01
CA MET A 190 -4.13 -0.54 -10.85
C MET A 190 -4.77 -0.07 -12.17
N GLU A 191 -4.07 -0.23 -13.30
CA GLU A 191 -4.58 0.13 -14.62
C GLU A 191 -5.66 -0.84 -15.11
N LYS A 192 -5.51 -2.15 -14.86
CA LYS A 192 -6.56 -3.15 -15.11
C LYS A 192 -7.83 -2.83 -14.33
N GLU A 193 -7.71 -2.43 -13.07
CA GLU A 193 -8.86 -1.97 -12.27
C GLU A 193 -9.54 -0.75 -12.87
N ARG A 194 -8.76 0.30 -13.19
CA ARG A 194 -9.28 1.52 -13.81
C ARG A 194 -10.00 1.25 -15.13
N SER A 195 -9.52 0.27 -15.90
CA SER A 195 -10.15 -0.16 -17.16
C SER A 195 -11.44 -1.00 -16.95
N GLY A 196 -11.77 -1.31 -15.70
CA GLY A 196 -12.95 -2.07 -15.32
C GLY A 196 -12.78 -3.59 -15.48
N CYS A 197 -11.56 -4.13 -15.51
CA CYS A 197 -11.37 -5.58 -15.61
C CYS A 197 -11.97 -6.34 -14.42
N TYR A 198 -12.05 -5.72 -13.23
CA TYR A 198 -12.75 -6.26 -12.07
C TYR A 198 -14.11 -5.57 -11.81
N SER A 199 -14.57 -4.71 -12.73
CA SER A 199 -15.95 -4.18 -12.76
C SER A 199 -17.02 -5.24 -13.02
N VAL A 200 -16.62 -6.51 -13.05
CA VAL A 200 -17.50 -7.68 -13.07
C VAL A 200 -18.48 -7.68 -11.89
N ILE A 201 -18.19 -6.91 -10.83
CA ILE A 201 -19.00 -6.84 -9.60
C ILE A 201 -20.05 -5.71 -9.68
N ARG A 202 -20.29 -5.06 -10.81
CA ARG A 202 -21.43 -4.11 -10.95
C ARG A 202 -22.24 -4.32 -12.24
N ARG A 203 -22.10 -5.47 -12.90
CA ARG A 203 -22.86 -5.84 -14.10
C ARG A 203 -23.90 -6.90 -13.80
#